data_AF-A0A523LGL3-F1
#
_entry.id   AF-A0A523LGL3-F1
#
_cell.length_a   1.000
_cell.length_b   1.000
_cell.length_c   1.000
_cell.angle_alpha   90.00
_cell.angle_beta   90.00
_cell.angle_gamma   90.00
#
_symmetry.space_group_name_H-M   'P 1'
#
loop_
_entity.id
_entity.type
_entity.pdbx_description
1 polymer ?
#
loop_
_entity_poly.entity_id
_entity_poly.type
_entity_poly.pdbx_seq_one_letter_code
_entity_poly.pdbx_strand_id
1 'polypeptide(L)'
;MNNKLNIFIFSLLLLACTAALADSATRSVEATTTISARPEEVLDAFLDDDALKAWWKVSRSLVERKAGGIWSITWDDWGPEKTQHAWIGVIEEITPDRLVVGHLIMIEPDMPLLGPMQLEITVKPDDGGSVLAVSHRGYGYGDHWDSIYEAVVQGWDHVLGDMEAWVQEEY
;
A
#
# COMPACT_ATOMS: atom_id res chain seq x y z
N MET A 1 9.13 33.53 53.67
CA MET A 1 9.10 32.08 53.97
C MET A 1 7.72 31.56 53.63
N ASN A 2 7.42 30.61 52.75
CA ASN A 2 8.06 29.78 51.71
C ASN A 2 6.81 29.11 51.09
N ASN A 3 6.23 29.43 49.93
CA ASN A 3 6.71 29.41 48.55
C ASN A 3 7.56 28.19 48.14
N LYS A 4 7.11 26.96 48.46
CA LYS A 4 7.71 25.71 47.95
C LYS A 4 6.72 24.54 47.82
N LEU A 5 5.54 24.74 47.23
CA LEU A 5 4.65 23.61 46.90
C LEU A 5 3.98 23.77 45.53
N ASN A 6 4.76 24.17 44.52
CA ASN A 6 4.30 24.31 43.13
C ASN A 6 5.28 23.71 42.10
N ILE A 7 6.12 22.76 42.51
CA ILE A 7 7.22 22.21 41.66
C ILE A 7 7.14 20.68 41.49
N PHE A 8 6.11 20.00 41.99
CA PHE A 8 5.99 18.53 41.87
C PHE A 8 4.88 18.00 40.94
N ILE A 9 4.19 18.87 40.19
CA ILE A 9 3.17 18.45 39.21
C ILE A 9 3.64 18.67 37.75
N PHE A 10 4.77 19.34 37.53
CA PHE A 10 5.27 19.63 36.16
C PHE A 10 6.25 18.59 35.58
N SER A 11 6.78 17.66 36.39
CA SER A 11 7.74 16.65 35.90
C SER A 11 7.15 15.31 35.50
N LEU A 12 5.85 15.05 35.77
CA LEU A 12 5.19 13.82 35.28
C LEU A 12 4.46 14.02 33.94
N LEU A 13 4.16 15.26 33.56
CA LEU A 13 3.59 15.59 32.24
C LEU A 13 4.66 15.70 31.14
N LEU A 14 5.94 15.83 31.50
CA LEU A 14 7.03 15.83 30.53
C LEU A 14 7.47 14.42 30.10
N LEU A 15 6.99 13.36 30.77
CA LEU A 15 7.21 11.97 30.35
C LEU A 15 6.05 11.41 29.51
N ALA A 16 4.91 12.10 29.47
CA ALA A 16 3.77 11.77 28.61
C ALA A 16 3.79 12.53 27.27
N CYS A 17 4.72 13.49 27.10
CA CYS A 17 4.90 14.27 25.87
C CYS A 17 6.22 13.93 25.14
N THR A 18 6.79 12.76 25.43
CA THR A 18 7.87 12.11 24.64
C THR A 18 7.40 10.80 24.00
N ALA A 19 6.08 10.57 23.98
CA ALA A 19 5.44 9.55 23.15
C ALA A 19 4.73 10.17 21.93
N ALA A 20 4.98 11.45 21.65
CA ALA A 20 4.68 12.06 20.37
C ALA A 20 5.90 11.84 19.46
N LEU A 21 5.71 11.04 18.41
CA LEU A 21 6.64 10.86 17.29
C LEU A 21 7.98 10.21 17.68
N ALA A 22 7.93 8.98 18.20
CA ALA A 22 8.89 8.02 17.67
C ALA A 22 8.45 7.76 16.23
N ASP A 23 8.97 8.56 15.30
CA ASP A 23 9.07 8.21 13.89
C ASP A 23 9.98 6.99 13.85
N SER A 24 9.42 5.81 14.18
CA SER A 24 10.12 4.55 13.98
C SER A 24 10.32 4.47 12.48
N ALA A 25 11.55 4.68 12.00
CA ALA A 25 11.88 4.71 10.59
C ALA A 25 11.17 3.56 9.85
N THR A 26 10.06 3.84 9.17
CA THR A 26 9.30 2.78 8.51
C THR A 26 10.04 2.33 7.26
N ARG A 27 9.90 1.06 6.89
CA ARG A 27 10.49 0.54 5.66
C ARG A 27 9.58 0.82 4.46
N SER A 28 10.18 0.79 3.27
CA SER A 28 9.49 0.87 1.99
C SER A 28 10.01 -0.20 1.03
N VAL A 29 9.14 -0.60 0.12
CA VAL A 29 9.44 -1.47 -1.02
C VAL A 29 9.13 -0.69 -2.28
N GLU A 30 10.05 -0.73 -3.24
CA GLU A 30 9.90 -0.07 -4.54
C GLU A 30 10.16 -1.07 -5.65
N ALA A 31 9.38 -0.99 -6.71
CA ALA A 31 9.54 -1.81 -7.91
C ALA A 31 9.17 -0.99 -9.15
N THR A 32 9.72 -1.37 -10.31
CA THR A 32 9.47 -0.65 -11.57
C THR A 32 9.53 -1.62 -12.74
N THR A 33 8.66 -1.44 -13.72
CA THR A 33 8.69 -2.18 -14.99
C THR A 33 8.26 -1.28 -16.17
N THR A 34 8.51 -1.73 -17.39
CA THR A 34 8.00 -1.12 -18.62
C THR A 34 6.77 -1.88 -19.10
N ILE A 35 5.73 -1.15 -19.50
CA ILE A 35 4.47 -1.71 -19.98
C ILE A 35 4.16 -1.14 -21.37
N SER A 36 3.83 -1.99 -22.34
CA SER A 36 3.46 -1.59 -23.70
C SER A 36 2.01 -1.08 -23.81
N ALA A 37 1.61 -0.18 -22.92
CA ALA A 37 0.31 0.48 -22.92
C ALA A 37 0.45 1.95 -22.49
N ARG A 38 -0.58 2.76 -22.75
CA ARG A 38 -0.59 4.18 -22.37
C ARG A 38 -0.71 4.32 -20.85
N PRO A 39 -0.14 5.38 -20.24
CA PRO A 39 -0.17 5.56 -18.80
C PRO A 39 -1.56 5.44 -18.17
N GLU A 40 -2.57 6.02 -18.82
CA GLU A 40 -3.96 5.98 -18.35
C GLU A 40 -4.54 4.57 -18.34
N GLU A 41 -4.17 3.71 -19.30
CA GLU A 41 -4.65 2.33 -19.39
C GLU A 41 -4.04 1.47 -18.28
N VAL A 42 -2.74 1.67 -18.04
CA VAL A 42 -2.02 1.00 -16.95
C VAL A 42 -2.59 1.41 -15.60
N LEU A 43 -2.80 2.72 -15.38
CA LEU A 43 -3.35 3.19 -14.11
C LEU A 43 -4.80 2.74 -13.89
N ASP A 44 -5.63 2.76 -14.93
CA ASP A 44 -7.02 2.29 -14.85
C ASP A 44 -7.10 0.81 -14.47
N ALA A 45 -6.12 -0.02 -14.84
CA ALA A 45 -6.06 -1.43 -14.46
C ALA A 45 -5.88 -1.67 -12.94
N PHE A 46 -5.45 -0.66 -12.18
CA PHE A 46 -5.44 -0.68 -10.70
C PHE A 46 -6.77 -0.26 -10.05
N LEU A 47 -7.71 0.20 -10.87
CA LEU A 47 -8.96 0.83 -10.43
C LEU A 47 -10.21 0.11 -10.98
N ASP A 48 -10.00 -0.88 -11.83
CA ASP A 48 -11.04 -1.65 -12.50
C ASP A 48 -11.13 -3.06 -11.92
N ASP A 49 -12.33 -3.47 -11.53
CA ASP A 49 -12.54 -4.77 -10.89
C ASP A 49 -12.24 -5.94 -11.83
N ASP A 50 -12.61 -5.83 -13.11
CA ASP A 50 -12.38 -6.90 -14.08
C ASP A 50 -10.89 -6.99 -14.45
N ALA A 51 -10.21 -5.84 -14.60
CA ALA A 51 -8.75 -5.84 -14.78
C ALA A 51 -8.02 -6.44 -13.57
N LEU A 52 -8.33 -5.99 -12.35
CA LEU A 52 -7.72 -6.51 -11.11
C LEU A 52 -7.90 -8.03 -10.95
N LYS A 53 -9.05 -8.57 -11.37
CA LYS A 53 -9.28 -10.02 -11.44
C LYS A 53 -8.42 -10.68 -12.52
N ALA A 54 -8.31 -10.07 -13.69
CA ALA A 54 -7.61 -10.62 -14.84
C ALA A 54 -6.10 -10.74 -14.59
N TRP A 55 -5.44 -9.67 -14.18
CA TRP A 55 -3.97 -9.65 -14.04
C TRP A 55 -3.51 -9.93 -12.62
N TRP A 56 -4.08 -9.27 -11.60
CA TRP A 56 -3.65 -9.39 -10.20
C TRP A 56 -4.36 -10.51 -9.41
N LYS A 57 -5.26 -11.24 -10.08
CA LYS A 57 -6.03 -12.36 -9.51
C LYS A 57 -6.80 -12.00 -8.24
N VAL A 58 -7.18 -10.73 -8.11
CA VAL A 58 -8.04 -10.25 -7.03
C VAL A 58 -9.37 -11.00 -7.10
N SER A 59 -9.88 -11.47 -5.97
CA SER A 59 -11.19 -12.15 -5.89
C SER A 59 -12.35 -11.15 -5.95
N ARG A 60 -12.22 -10.01 -5.26
CA ARG A 60 -13.19 -8.91 -5.26
C ARG A 60 -12.48 -7.58 -5.04
N SER A 61 -12.98 -6.52 -5.68
CA SER A 61 -12.58 -5.15 -5.38
C SER A 61 -13.77 -4.22 -5.12
N LEU A 62 -13.52 -3.17 -4.36
CA LEU A 62 -14.39 -2.01 -4.23
C LEU A 62 -13.49 -0.78 -4.37
N VAL A 63 -13.59 -0.12 -5.53
CA VAL A 63 -12.81 1.07 -5.85
C VAL A 63 -13.73 2.22 -6.21
N GLU A 64 -13.74 3.26 -5.36
CA GLU A 64 -14.38 4.52 -5.66
C GLU A 64 -13.37 5.48 -6.29
N ARG A 65 -13.40 5.64 -7.63
CA ARG A 65 -12.44 6.44 -8.41
C ARG A 65 -12.51 7.96 -8.17
N LYS A 66 -12.19 8.41 -6.96
CA LYS A 66 -12.14 9.81 -6.52
C LYS A 66 -11.23 9.93 -5.30
N ALA A 67 -10.62 11.10 -5.11
CA ALA A 67 -9.98 11.42 -3.82
C ALA A 67 -10.99 11.30 -2.67
N GLY A 68 -10.58 10.67 -1.57
CA GLY A 68 -11.41 10.31 -0.43
C GLY A 68 -12.27 9.04 -0.64
N GLY A 69 -12.21 8.41 -1.82
CA GLY A 69 -12.89 7.15 -2.10
C GLY A 69 -12.19 5.94 -1.48
N ILE A 70 -12.95 4.88 -1.19
CA ILE A 70 -12.39 3.60 -0.73
C ILE A 70 -11.65 2.93 -1.88
N TRP A 71 -10.47 2.39 -1.58
CA TRP A 71 -9.77 1.41 -2.41
C TRP A 71 -9.59 0.14 -1.61
N SER A 72 -10.29 -0.92 -1.99
CA SER A 72 -10.26 -2.20 -1.31
C SER A 72 -10.16 -3.35 -2.31
N ILE A 73 -9.24 -4.28 -2.04
CA ILE A 73 -9.06 -5.50 -2.82
C ILE A 73 -8.89 -6.69 -1.89
N THR A 74 -9.39 -7.85 -2.31
CA THR A 74 -9.33 -9.09 -1.51
C THR A 74 -8.90 -10.28 -2.35
N TRP A 75 -8.18 -11.22 -1.73
CA TRP A 75 -7.89 -12.55 -2.28
C TRP A 75 -8.48 -13.60 -1.35
N ASP A 76 -9.19 -14.59 -1.90
CA ASP A 76 -9.80 -15.67 -1.13
C ASP A 76 -8.87 -16.88 -0.94
N ASP A 77 -7.85 -17.05 -1.80
CA ASP A 77 -6.91 -18.18 -1.82
C ASP A 77 -5.45 -17.71 -1.93
N TRP A 78 -4.99 -16.82 -1.05
CA TRP A 78 -3.62 -16.29 -1.09
C TRP A 78 -2.62 -17.26 -0.44
N GLY A 79 -1.44 -17.41 -1.06
CA GLY A 79 -0.34 -18.21 -0.51
C GLY A 79 -0.59 -19.72 -0.45
N PRO A 80 0.37 -20.50 0.11
CA PRO A 80 0.28 -21.96 0.17
C PRO A 80 -0.84 -22.47 1.08
N GLU A 81 -1.21 -21.69 2.09
CA GLU A 81 -2.27 -22.02 3.05
C GLU A 81 -3.67 -21.58 2.57
N LYS A 82 -3.74 -20.87 1.43
CA LYS A 82 -4.98 -20.34 0.86
C LYS A 82 -5.75 -19.48 1.86
N THR A 83 -5.06 -18.53 2.46
CA THR A 83 -5.66 -17.62 3.43
C THR A 83 -6.40 -16.49 2.73
N GLN A 84 -7.42 -15.97 3.41
CA GLN A 84 -8.12 -14.78 2.96
C GLN A 84 -7.26 -13.56 3.30
N HIS A 85 -7.09 -12.67 2.33
CA HIS A 85 -6.27 -11.48 2.50
C HIS A 85 -6.99 -10.27 1.94
N ALA A 86 -6.90 -9.13 2.63
CA ALA A 86 -7.48 -7.89 2.14
C ALA A 86 -6.54 -6.71 2.38
N TRP A 87 -6.49 -5.84 1.38
CA TRP A 87 -5.94 -4.49 1.50
C TRP A 87 -7.08 -3.49 1.40
N ILE A 88 -7.14 -2.57 2.36
CA ILE A 88 -8.19 -1.56 2.44
C ILE A 88 -7.55 -0.21 2.77
N GLY A 89 -7.78 0.79 1.94
CA GLY A 89 -7.28 2.14 2.15
C GLY A 89 -8.19 3.20 1.53
N VAL A 90 -7.69 4.43 1.50
CA VAL A 90 -8.38 5.59 0.94
C VAL A 90 -7.53 6.16 -0.17
N ILE A 91 -8.15 6.44 -1.32
CA ILE A 91 -7.50 7.17 -2.41
C ILE A 91 -7.23 8.60 -1.94
N GLU A 92 -5.98 8.94 -1.69
CA GLU A 92 -5.55 10.31 -1.35
C GLU A 92 -5.41 11.16 -2.60
N GLU A 93 -4.91 10.59 -3.70
CA GLU A 93 -4.65 11.26 -4.96
C GLU A 93 -4.94 10.32 -6.14
N ILE A 94 -5.57 10.86 -7.19
CA ILE A 94 -5.76 10.17 -8.46
C ILE A 94 -5.66 11.18 -9.61
N THR A 95 -4.70 10.97 -10.49
CA THR A 95 -4.47 11.70 -11.75
C THR A 95 -4.30 10.67 -12.87
N PRO A 96 -4.21 11.06 -14.16
CA PRO A 96 -3.99 10.10 -15.25
C PRO A 96 -2.69 9.28 -15.16
N ASP A 97 -1.71 9.75 -14.38
CA ASP A 97 -0.35 9.19 -14.27
C ASP A 97 0.04 8.80 -12.84
N ARG A 98 -0.88 8.93 -11.87
CA ARG A 98 -0.57 8.69 -10.45
C ARG A 98 -1.80 8.28 -9.64
N LEU A 99 -1.60 7.29 -8.77
CA LEU A 99 -2.56 6.85 -7.77
C LEU A 99 -1.84 6.77 -6.42
N VAL A 100 -2.42 7.38 -5.39
CA VAL A 100 -1.93 7.27 -4.01
C VAL A 100 -3.06 6.73 -3.15
N VAL A 101 -2.85 5.57 -2.55
CA VAL A 101 -3.74 4.95 -1.57
C VAL A 101 -3.10 5.03 -0.20
N GLY A 102 -3.60 5.92 0.65
CA GLY A 102 -3.15 6.09 2.02
C GLY A 102 -4.04 5.38 3.02
N HIS A 103 -3.63 5.44 4.30
CA HIS A 103 -4.29 4.74 5.40
C HIS A 103 -4.50 3.24 5.11
N LEU A 104 -3.61 2.66 4.31
CA LEU A 104 -3.74 1.30 3.82
C LEU A 104 -3.51 0.34 4.98
N ILE A 105 -4.48 -0.51 5.25
CA ILE A 105 -4.37 -1.58 6.23
C ILE A 105 -4.43 -2.93 5.53
N MET A 106 -3.71 -3.88 6.11
CA MET A 106 -3.74 -5.28 5.74
C MET A 106 -4.56 -6.06 6.76
N ILE A 107 -5.45 -6.90 6.26
CA ILE A 107 -6.32 -7.77 7.04
C ILE A 107 -6.11 -9.19 6.58
N GLU A 108 -5.78 -10.08 7.51
CA GLU A 108 -5.73 -11.52 7.33
C GLU A 108 -6.35 -12.17 8.58
N PRO A 109 -7.12 -13.28 8.45
CA PRO A 109 -7.64 -14.01 9.59
C PRO A 109 -6.55 -14.36 10.59
N ASP A 110 -6.87 -14.26 11.88
CA ASP A 110 -5.99 -14.61 13.00
C ASP A 110 -4.66 -13.83 13.10
N MET A 111 -4.46 -12.81 12.26
CA MET A 111 -3.30 -11.92 12.26
C MET A 111 -3.65 -10.53 12.82
N PRO A 112 -2.71 -9.82 13.46
CA PRO A 112 -2.90 -8.43 13.81
C PRO A 112 -3.14 -7.57 12.56
N LEU A 113 -4.01 -6.55 12.70
CA LEU A 113 -4.13 -5.52 11.66
C LEU A 113 -2.79 -4.80 11.50
N LEU A 114 -2.27 -4.77 10.28
CA LEU A 114 -1.03 -4.07 9.96
C LEU A 114 -1.33 -2.79 9.17
N GLY A 115 -0.70 -1.70 9.57
CA GLY A 115 -0.87 -0.38 8.98
C GLY A 115 -0.78 0.73 10.03
N PRO A 116 -0.97 2.00 9.63
CA PRO A 116 -1.25 2.42 8.26
C PRO A 116 -0.01 2.38 7.38
N MET A 117 -0.19 1.88 6.16
CA MET A 117 0.77 1.95 5.06
C MET A 117 0.29 2.95 4.00
N GLN A 118 1.13 3.19 3.00
CA GLN A 118 0.74 3.89 1.79
C GLN A 118 1.24 3.13 0.57
N LEU A 119 0.37 2.98 -0.43
CA LEU A 119 0.70 2.49 -1.75
C LEU A 119 0.64 3.66 -2.73
N GLU A 120 1.73 3.89 -3.45
CA GLU A 120 1.84 4.88 -4.50
C GLU A 120 2.19 4.18 -5.81
N ILE A 121 1.40 4.47 -6.84
CA ILE A 121 1.59 4.00 -8.21
C ILE A 121 1.82 5.23 -9.08
N THR A 122 2.88 5.23 -9.87
CA THR A 122 3.14 6.26 -10.88
C THR A 122 3.38 5.61 -12.22
N VAL A 123 2.83 6.20 -13.28
CA VAL A 123 2.99 5.70 -14.64
C VAL A 123 3.39 6.84 -15.55
N LYS A 124 4.58 6.77 -16.13
CA LYS A 124 5.11 7.84 -17.01
C LYS A 124 5.17 7.35 -18.45
N PRO A 125 4.86 8.19 -19.45
CA PRO A 125 5.10 7.83 -20.85
C PRO A 125 6.55 7.46 -21.10
N ASP A 126 6.78 6.45 -21.93
CA ASP A 126 8.10 6.05 -22.44
C ASP A 126 7.97 5.59 -23.91
N ASP A 127 9.08 5.49 -24.65
CA ASP A 127 9.07 5.16 -26.07
C ASP A 127 8.37 3.81 -26.34
N GLY A 128 7.14 3.88 -26.87
CA GLY A 128 6.32 2.70 -27.19
C GLY A 128 5.43 2.18 -26.07
N GLY A 129 5.29 2.92 -24.95
CA GLY A 129 4.41 2.53 -23.84
C GLY A 129 4.55 3.45 -22.63
N SER A 130 4.80 2.85 -21.47
CA SER A 130 4.98 3.56 -20.22
C SER A 130 5.91 2.84 -19.23
N VAL A 131 6.45 3.59 -18.28
CA VAL A 131 7.18 3.07 -17.12
C VAL A 131 6.27 3.15 -15.91
N LEU A 132 5.93 1.98 -15.37
CA LEU A 132 5.14 1.80 -14.16
C LEU A 132 6.08 1.64 -12.97
N ALA A 133 5.94 2.50 -11.97
CA ALA A 133 6.67 2.43 -10.71
C ALA A 133 5.72 2.36 -9.52
N VAL A 134 6.05 1.49 -8.57
CA VAL A 134 5.30 1.25 -7.34
C VAL A 134 6.18 1.57 -6.14
N SER A 135 5.63 2.29 -5.16
CA SER A 135 6.21 2.49 -3.83
C SER A 135 5.20 2.09 -2.77
N HIS A 136 5.52 1.09 -1.95
CA HIS A 136 4.71 0.66 -0.84
C HIS A 136 5.50 0.93 0.45
N ARG A 137 5.01 1.85 1.29
CA ARG A 137 5.74 2.36 2.47
C ARG A 137 4.92 2.30 3.74
N GLY A 138 5.57 2.49 4.88
CA GLY A 138 4.93 2.46 6.20
C GLY A 138 5.06 1.12 6.92
N TYR A 139 5.95 0.24 6.46
CA TYR A 139 6.19 -1.04 7.12
C TYR A 139 6.89 -0.83 8.46
N GLY A 140 6.24 -1.25 9.55
CA GLY A 140 6.81 -1.29 10.89
C GLY A 140 7.90 -2.34 11.04
N TYR A 141 8.21 -2.75 12.27
CA TYR A 141 9.17 -3.81 12.59
C TYR A 141 8.55 -4.86 13.54
N GLY A 142 9.15 -6.05 13.58
CA GLY A 142 8.73 -7.18 14.41
C GLY A 142 8.13 -8.30 13.57
N ASP A 143 8.01 -9.50 14.15
CA ASP A 143 7.78 -10.77 13.43
C ASP A 143 6.72 -10.69 12.32
N HIS A 144 5.52 -10.16 12.61
CA HIS A 144 4.46 -10.02 11.61
C HIS A 144 4.79 -8.99 10.53
N TRP A 145 5.37 -7.85 10.91
CA TRP A 145 5.79 -6.82 9.95
C TRP A 145 6.94 -7.31 9.06
N ASP A 146 7.89 -8.05 9.61
CA ASP A 146 9.04 -8.59 8.91
C ASP A 146 8.61 -9.62 7.87
N SER A 147 7.72 -10.54 8.25
CA SER A 147 7.17 -11.53 7.32
C SER A 147 6.43 -10.89 6.15
N ILE A 148 5.57 -9.90 6.41
CA ILE A 148 4.82 -9.23 5.33
C ILE A 148 5.73 -8.36 4.47
N TYR A 149 6.69 -7.65 5.07
CA TYR A 149 7.67 -6.87 4.32
C TYR A 149 8.47 -7.76 3.37
N GLU A 150 8.98 -8.90 3.84
CA GLU A 150 9.71 -9.87 3.00
C GLU A 150 8.85 -10.44 1.87
N ALA A 151 7.58 -10.73 2.14
CA ALA A 151 6.63 -11.19 1.12
C ALA A 151 6.40 -10.12 0.05
N VAL A 152 6.25 -8.85 0.45
CA VAL A 152 6.01 -7.74 -0.50
C VAL A 152 7.26 -7.39 -1.30
N VAL A 153 8.46 -7.46 -0.71
CA VAL A 153 9.74 -7.32 -1.43
C VAL A 153 9.83 -8.31 -2.59
N GLN A 154 9.41 -9.56 -2.38
CA GLN A 154 9.41 -10.58 -3.43
C GLN A 154 8.21 -10.47 -4.37
N GLY A 155 7.07 -9.99 -3.84
CA GLY A 155 5.79 -10.00 -4.55
C GLY A 155 5.71 -8.96 -5.66
N TRP A 156 6.24 -7.75 -5.47
CA TRP A 156 6.03 -6.67 -6.45
C TRP A 156 6.63 -6.98 -7.82
N ASP A 157 7.83 -7.55 -7.90
CA ASP A 157 8.44 -7.90 -9.19
C ASP A 157 7.57 -8.92 -9.95
N HIS A 158 7.01 -9.90 -9.24
CA HIS A 158 6.11 -10.90 -9.84
C HIS A 158 4.79 -10.26 -10.31
N VAL A 159 4.16 -9.45 -9.45
CA VAL A 159 2.90 -8.75 -9.74
C VAL A 159 3.04 -7.83 -10.96
N LEU A 160 4.17 -7.12 -11.08
CA LEU A 160 4.46 -6.27 -12.23
C LEU A 160 4.70 -7.08 -13.51
N GLY A 161 5.35 -8.25 -13.40
CA GLY A 161 5.48 -9.18 -14.53
C GLY A 161 4.15 -9.76 -15.02
N ASP A 162 3.24 -10.08 -14.10
CA ASP A 162 1.89 -10.56 -14.46
C ASP A 162 1.07 -9.47 -15.18
N MET A 163 1.23 -8.20 -14.78
CA MET A 163 0.62 -7.07 -15.46
C MET A 163 1.17 -6.89 -16.88
N GLU A 164 2.49 -6.95 -17.03
CA GLU A 164 3.15 -6.86 -18.33
C GLU A 164 2.64 -7.95 -19.28
N ALA A 165 2.60 -9.19 -18.81
CA ALA A 165 2.11 -10.32 -19.58
C ALA A 165 0.64 -10.15 -19.98
N TRP A 166 -0.23 -9.71 -19.05
CA TRP A 166 -1.63 -9.46 -19.34
C TRP A 166 -1.82 -8.37 -20.42
N VAL A 167 -1.08 -7.26 -20.33
CA VAL A 167 -1.13 -6.21 -21.35
C VAL A 167 -0.66 -6.73 -22.71
N GLN A 168 0.36 -7.60 -22.76
CA GLN A 168 0.83 -8.18 -24.02
C GLN A 168 -0.15 -9.17 -24.66
N GLU A 169 -1.07 -9.77 -23.90
CA GLU A 169 -2.08 -10.69 -24.42
C GLU A 169 -3.33 -9.97 -24.96
N GLU A 170 -3.66 -8.79 -24.42
CA GLU A 170 -4.83 -7.99 -24.82
C GLU A 170 -4.63 -7.15 -26.10
N TYR A 171 -3.39 -6.96 -26.55
CA TYR A 171 -3.01 -6.08 -27.68
C TYR A 171 -2.14 -6.77 -28.73
#